data_AF-A0A3B8VTR1-F1
#
_entry.id   AF-A0A3B8VTR1-F1
#
_cell.length_a   1.000
_cell.length_b   1.000
_cell.length_c   1.000
_cell.angle_alpha   90.00
_cell.angle_beta   90.00
_cell.angle_gamma   90.00
#
_symmetry.space_group_name_H-M   'P 1'
#
loop_
_entity.id
_entity.type
_entity.pdbx_description
1 polymer ?
#
loop_
_entity_poly.entity_id
_entity_poly.type
_entity_poly.pdbx_seq_one_letter_code
_entity_poly.pdbx_strand_id
1 'polypeptide(L)'
;GAPGSYTFPVTVSSPDTGCDHYADWWAVLSESGDLLYRRLLLHSHVDEQPFTSTGGHVDARRDETVIARSHMNLASYGGVAMRGSLIDGFNSVILTTGFGDGVETIAQLPDGCAF
;
A
#
# COMPACT_ATOMS: atom_id res chain seq x y z
N GLY A 1 -8.55 -3.32 -25.52
CA GLY A 1 -7.45 -3.88 -24.72
C GLY A 1 -8.05 -4.85 -23.74
N ALA A 2 -7.43 -6.02 -23.54
CA ALA A 2 -7.92 -6.98 -22.58
C ALA A 2 -7.89 -6.36 -21.16
N PRO A 3 -8.86 -6.68 -20.29
CA PRO A 3 -8.75 -6.35 -18.88
C PRO A 3 -7.58 -7.13 -18.25
N GLY A 4 -7.11 -6.59 -17.12
CA GLY A 4 -6.45 -7.40 -16.11
C GLY A 4 -4.94 -7.19 -16.02
N SER A 5 -4.50 -6.97 -14.79
CA SER A 5 -3.11 -7.05 -14.35
C SER A 5 -2.22 -5.85 -14.69
N TYR A 6 -2.40 -4.75 -13.97
CA TYR A 6 -1.43 -3.63 -13.96
C TYR A 6 -0.49 -3.72 -12.77
N THR A 7 0.75 -3.28 -12.95
CA THR A 7 1.71 -3.12 -11.84
C THR A 7 1.74 -1.66 -11.41
N PHE A 8 1.85 -1.45 -10.10
CA PHE A 8 1.91 -0.12 -9.49
C PHE A 8 3.29 0.07 -8.87
N PRO A 9 4.09 1.05 -9.37
CA PRO A 9 5.25 1.52 -8.64
C PRO A 9 4.77 2.42 -7.51
N VAL A 10 4.86 1.94 -6.27
CA VAL A 10 4.42 2.68 -5.08
C VAL A 10 5.65 3.21 -4.35
N THR A 11 5.74 4.53 -4.25
CA THR A 11 6.75 5.19 -3.41
C THR A 11 6.20 5.33 -2.00
N VAL A 12 6.90 4.75 -1.02
CA VAL A 12 6.57 4.84 0.39
C VAL A 12 7.60 5.74 1.06
N SER A 13 7.10 6.68 1.86
CA SER A 13 7.90 7.54 2.71
C SER A 13 7.41 7.37 4.13
N SER A 14 8.18 6.68 4.96
CA SER A 14 7.82 6.36 6.34
C SER A 14 8.91 6.76 7.32
N PRO A 15 8.56 7.14 8.56
CA PRO A 15 9.53 7.46 9.61
C PRO A 15 10.09 6.18 10.24
N ASP A 16 10.64 5.31 9.40
CA ASP A 16 11.22 4.04 9.83
C ASP A 16 12.36 4.29 10.83
N THR A 17 12.40 3.53 11.92
CA THR A 17 13.50 3.57 12.91
C THR A 17 14.21 2.22 13.05
N GLY A 18 13.96 1.29 12.13
CA GLY A 18 14.43 -0.09 12.15
C GLY A 18 13.28 -1.10 12.27
N CYS A 19 13.60 -2.37 12.51
CA CYS A 19 12.61 -3.45 12.58
C CYS A 19 11.51 -3.26 13.63
N ASP A 20 11.76 -2.43 14.65
CA ASP A 20 10.75 -2.12 15.67
C ASP A 20 9.66 -1.21 15.11
N HIS A 21 9.96 -0.33 14.15
CA HIS A 21 9.00 0.61 13.60
C HIS A 21 9.31 0.87 12.12
N TYR A 22 8.55 0.23 11.23
CA TYR A 22 8.72 0.34 9.80
C TYR A 22 7.43 0.10 9.03
N ALA A 23 7.40 0.53 7.77
CA ALA A 23 6.36 0.13 6.84
C ALA A 23 6.50 -1.37 6.50
N ASP A 24 5.56 -2.20 6.97
CA ASP A 24 5.57 -3.65 6.82
C ASP A 24 4.83 -4.13 5.56
N TRP A 25 3.96 -3.30 5.00
CA TRP A 25 3.35 -3.54 3.70
C TRP A 25 2.71 -2.29 3.09
N TRP A 26 2.41 -2.36 1.79
CA TRP A 26 1.48 -1.44 1.14
C TRP A 26 0.43 -2.22 0.34
N ALA A 27 -0.76 -1.64 0.20
CA ALA A 27 -1.86 -2.25 -0.52
C ALA A 27 -2.54 -1.28 -1.48
N VAL A 28 -3.19 -1.86 -2.47
CA VAL A 28 -4.12 -1.19 -3.38
C VAL A 28 -5.51 -1.69 -3.06
N LEU A 29 -6.41 -0.75 -2.79
CA LEU A 29 -7.79 -0.97 -2.40
C LEU A 29 -8.74 -0.41 -3.45
N SER A 30 -9.93 -1.00 -3.56
CA SER A 30 -11.04 -0.42 -4.30
C SER A 30 -11.54 0.85 -3.60
N GLU A 31 -12.37 1.65 -4.28
CA GLU A 31 -13.05 2.79 -3.66
C GLU A 31 -13.95 2.39 -2.47
N SER A 32 -14.43 1.15 -2.44
CA SER A 32 -15.20 0.57 -1.34
C SER A 32 -14.34 0.11 -0.15
N GLY A 33 -13.00 0.09 -0.30
CA GLY A 33 -12.07 -0.39 0.71
C GLY A 33 -11.76 -1.88 0.62
N ASP A 34 -12.15 -2.56 -0.45
CA ASP A 34 -11.82 -3.97 -0.67
C ASP A 34 -10.36 -4.14 -1.10
N LEU A 35 -9.70 -5.17 -0.61
CA LEU A 35 -8.32 -5.47 -0.99
C LEU A 35 -8.25 -5.98 -2.44
N LEU A 36 -7.60 -5.20 -3.32
CA LEU A 36 -7.28 -5.63 -4.67
C LEU A 36 -5.90 -6.29 -4.72
N TYR A 37 -4.94 -5.74 -3.97
CA TYR A 37 -3.57 -6.25 -3.94
C TYR A 37 -2.83 -5.80 -2.68
N ARG A 38 -1.91 -6.64 -2.18
CA ARG A 38 -0.99 -6.29 -1.09
C ARG A 38 0.43 -6.74 -1.43
N ARG A 39 1.41 -5.89 -1.11
CA ARG A 39 2.83 -6.22 -1.13
C ARG A 39 3.41 -6.12 0.26
N LEU A 40 3.96 -7.23 0.74
CA LEU A 40 4.71 -7.28 1.99
C LEU A 40 6.10 -6.69 1.80
N LEU A 41 6.54 -5.95 2.81
CA LEU A 41 7.86 -5.41 2.99
C LEU A 41 8.48 -6.17 4.16
N LEU A 42 9.41 -7.06 3.86
CA LEU A 42 9.94 -8.00 4.85
C LEU A 42 11.09 -7.42 5.67
N HIS A 43 11.53 -6.19 5.43
CA HIS A 43 12.61 -5.53 6.15
C HIS A 43 12.34 -4.03 6.27
N SER A 44 13.02 -3.38 7.22
CA SER A 44 12.98 -1.92 7.34
C SER A 44 13.76 -1.26 6.21
N HIS A 45 13.22 -0.17 5.68
CA HIS A 45 13.87 0.64 4.65
C HIS A 45 14.44 1.95 5.23
N VAL A 46 14.83 1.96 6.51
CA VAL A 46 15.30 3.16 7.23
C VAL A 46 16.41 3.94 6.48
N ASP A 47 17.31 3.25 5.80
CA ASP A 47 18.43 3.85 5.07
C ASP A 47 18.10 4.26 3.61
N GLU A 48 16.89 3.98 3.13
CA GLU A 48 16.48 4.15 1.72
C GLU A 48 15.25 5.07 1.56
N GLN A 49 14.85 5.80 2.59
CA GLN A 49 13.63 6.62 2.54
C GLN A 49 13.79 7.89 1.67
N PRO A 50 12.85 8.18 0.75
CA PRO A 50 11.72 7.35 0.34
C PRO A 50 12.13 6.26 -0.65
N PHE A 51 11.58 5.06 -0.49
CA PHE A 51 11.86 3.93 -1.39
C PHE A 51 10.66 3.66 -2.31
N THR A 52 10.94 3.08 -3.48
CA THR A 52 9.89 2.68 -4.43
C THR A 52 9.84 1.17 -4.55
N SER A 53 8.69 0.59 -4.23
CA SER A 53 8.44 -0.84 -4.31
C SER A 53 7.39 -1.11 -5.39
N THR A 54 7.72 -1.97 -6.34
CA THR A 54 6.79 -2.39 -7.39
C THR A 54 6.15 -3.73 -7.02
N GLY A 55 4.82 -3.73 -7.02
CA GLY A 55 4.02 -4.90 -6.70
C GLY A 55 3.88 -5.88 -7.87
N GLY A 56 3.15 -6.94 -7.59
CA GLY A 56 2.56 -7.81 -8.60
C GLY A 56 1.38 -7.16 -9.28
N HIS A 57 0.65 -7.97 -10.01
CA HIS A 57 -0.46 -7.50 -10.80
C HIS A 57 -1.69 -7.21 -9.93
N VAL A 58 -2.30 -6.06 -10.17
CA VAL A 58 -3.56 -5.63 -9.55
C VAL A 58 -4.68 -5.80 -10.56
N ASP A 59 -5.75 -6.46 -10.14
CA ASP A 59 -6.97 -6.59 -10.92
C ASP A 59 -7.81 -5.33 -10.76
N ALA A 60 -7.56 -4.34 -11.61
CA ALA A 60 -8.29 -3.08 -11.66
C ALA A 60 -8.49 -2.64 -13.11
N ARG A 61 -9.62 -1.99 -13.40
CA ARG A 61 -9.84 -1.37 -14.72
C ARG A 61 -9.08 -0.04 -14.83
N ARG A 62 -8.84 0.43 -16.06
CA ARG A 62 -8.05 1.66 -16.27
C ARG A 62 -8.76 2.92 -15.76
N ASP A 63 -10.09 2.93 -15.83
CA ASP A 63 -11.01 3.97 -15.38
C ASP A 63 -11.43 3.79 -13.91
N GLU A 64 -11.02 2.70 -13.27
CA GLU A 64 -11.39 2.41 -11.90
C GLU A 64 -10.54 3.21 -10.94
N THR A 65 -11.21 3.85 -9.98
CA THR A 65 -10.52 4.55 -8.89
C THR A 65 -10.05 3.54 -7.87
N VAL A 66 -8.75 3.56 -7.60
CA VAL A 66 -8.10 2.75 -6.57
C VAL A 66 -7.37 3.64 -5.59
N ILE A 67 -7.10 3.08 -4.41
CA ILE A 67 -6.45 3.76 -3.30
C ILE A 67 -5.21 2.96 -2.90
N ALA A 68 -4.04 3.54 -3.06
CA ALA A 68 -2.78 2.97 -2.58
C ALA A 68 -2.41 3.56 -1.21
N ARG A 69 -2.12 2.70 -0.22
CA ARG A 69 -1.73 3.11 1.12
C ARG A 69 -0.68 2.17 1.72
N SER A 70 0.18 2.70 2.56
CA SER A 70 1.09 1.91 3.39
C SER A 70 0.50 1.63 4.77
N HIS A 71 0.93 0.54 5.38
CA HIS A 71 0.71 0.20 6.76
C HIS A 71 2.05 0.18 7.50
N MET A 72 2.03 0.51 8.78
CA MET A 72 3.18 0.44 9.67
C MET A 72 2.91 -0.57 10.78
N ASN A 73 3.89 -1.42 11.08
CA ASN A 73 3.75 -2.52 12.03
C ASN A 73 3.24 -2.12 13.43
N LEU A 74 3.63 -0.94 13.96
CA LEU A 74 3.21 -0.44 15.27
C LEU A 74 2.25 0.75 15.23
N ALA A 75 2.19 1.46 14.10
CA ALA A 75 1.38 2.67 13.94
C ALA A 75 0.12 2.46 13.08
N SER A 76 -0.13 1.21 12.63
CA SER A 76 -1.24 0.85 11.74
C SER A 76 -1.23 1.75 10.51
N TYR A 77 -2.38 2.27 10.10
CA TYR A 77 -2.49 3.22 9.02
C TYR A 77 -2.40 4.66 9.52
N GLY A 78 -1.46 5.39 8.94
CA GLY A 78 -1.33 6.82 9.13
C GLY A 78 -0.95 7.53 7.84
N GLY A 79 -1.08 8.85 7.84
CA GLY A 79 -0.54 9.69 6.78
C GLY A 79 -1.39 9.79 5.52
N VAL A 80 -0.69 9.94 4.39
CA VAL A 80 -1.25 10.25 3.08
C VAL A 80 -1.34 8.97 2.26
N ALA A 81 -2.51 8.72 1.67
CA ALA A 81 -2.71 7.70 0.65
C ALA A 81 -2.70 8.36 -0.74
N MET A 82 -2.59 7.55 -1.79
CA MET A 82 -2.76 7.99 -3.17
C MET A 82 -4.09 7.47 -3.69
N ARG A 83 -4.95 8.35 -4.21
CA ARG A 83 -6.24 7.99 -4.83
C ARG A 83 -6.27 8.43 -6.27
N GLY A 84 -6.74 7.56 -7.16
CA GLY A 84 -6.78 7.85 -8.59
C GLY A 84 -7.05 6.65 -9.47
N SER A 85 -6.99 6.86 -10.78
CA SER A 85 -7.12 5.82 -11.79
C SER A 85 -5.91 5.84 -12.72
N LEU A 86 -5.76 4.80 -13.55
CA LEU A 86 -4.69 4.75 -14.55
C LEU A 86 -4.90 5.76 -15.70
N ILE A 87 -6.12 6.30 -15.83
CA ILE A 87 -6.46 7.29 -16.85
C ILE A 87 -6.34 8.71 -16.30
N ASP A 88 -6.84 8.94 -15.08
CA ASP A 88 -6.96 10.28 -14.50
C ASP A 88 -5.73 10.66 -13.66
N GLY A 89 -4.84 9.70 -13.39
CA GLY A 89 -3.68 9.88 -12.53
C GLY A 89 -4.05 9.80 -11.05
N PHE A 90 -3.02 9.96 -10.21
CA PHE A 90 -3.12 9.79 -8.75
C PHE A 90 -2.83 11.10 -8.03
N ASN A 91 -3.62 11.37 -6.99
CA ASN A 91 -3.45 12.52 -6.10
C ASN A 91 -3.35 12.05 -4.65
N SER A 92 -2.62 12.80 -3.85
CA SER A 92 -2.55 12.59 -2.40
C SER A 92 -3.91 12.84 -1.74
N VAL A 93 -4.34 11.93 -0.87
CA VAL A 93 -5.56 12.04 -0.09
C VAL A 93 -5.31 11.62 1.35
N ILE A 94 -6.01 12.26 2.29
CA ILE A 94 -6.08 11.80 3.68
C ILE A 94 -7.33 10.93 3.79
N LEU A 95 -7.15 9.67 4.16
CA LEU A 95 -8.27 8.74 4.35
C LEU A 95 -8.92 8.99 5.72
N THR A 96 -10.23 8.80 5.80
CA THR A 96 -10.93 8.76 7.09
C THR A 96 -10.44 7.57 7.91
N THR A 97 -10.30 7.77 9.22
CA THR A 97 -10.06 6.68 10.18
C THR A 97 -11.07 5.56 9.94
N GLY A 98 -10.64 4.31 9.83
CA GLY A 98 -11.52 3.17 9.56
C GLY A 98 -11.54 2.67 8.12
N PHE A 99 -11.09 3.46 7.14
CA PHE A 99 -11.14 3.03 5.74
C PHE A 99 -10.20 1.85 5.52
N GLY A 100 -10.69 0.71 5.04
CA GLY A 100 -9.86 -0.45 4.70
C GLY A 100 -9.23 -1.16 5.91
N ASP A 101 -9.68 -0.92 7.14
CA ASP A 101 -9.11 -1.55 8.35
C ASP A 101 -9.21 -3.08 8.31
N GLY A 102 -10.22 -3.63 7.63
CA GLY A 102 -10.36 -5.07 7.42
C GLY A 102 -9.15 -5.72 6.73
N VAL A 103 -8.34 -4.94 6.00
CA VAL A 103 -7.14 -5.43 5.29
C VAL A 103 -6.06 -5.93 6.26
N GLU A 104 -5.98 -5.37 7.46
CA GLU A 104 -5.02 -5.83 8.50
C GLU A 104 -5.29 -7.28 8.87
N THR A 105 -6.56 -7.69 8.85
CA THR A 105 -6.99 -9.04 9.27
C THR A 105 -6.91 -10.08 8.15
N ILE A 106 -6.64 -9.67 6.90
CA ILE A 106 -6.53 -10.60 5.79
C ILE A 106 -5.21 -11.37 5.92
N ALA A 107 -5.31 -12.70 5.98
CA ALA A 107 -4.21 -13.63 6.24
C ALA A 107 -3.10 -13.56 5.16
N GLN A 108 -2.14 -12.68 5.38
CA GLN A 108 -0.83 -12.57 4.72
C GLN A 108 -0.08 -11.45 5.45
N LEU A 109 -0.01 -11.54 6.78
CA LEU A 109 0.83 -10.64 7.55
C LEU A 109 2.27 -11.17 7.48
N PRO A 110 3.28 -10.30 7.47
CA PRO A 110 4.66 -10.77 7.56
C PRO A 110 4.88 -11.47 8.91
N ASP A 111 5.51 -12.65 8.91
CA ASP A 111 5.86 -13.40 10.13
C ASP A 111 6.98 -12.72 10.97
N GLY A 112 7.46 -11.55 10.54
CA GLY A 112 8.46 -10.73 11.22
C GLY A 112 9.30 -9.90 10.25
N CYS A 113 10.13 -9.02 10.83
CA CYS A 113 11.20 -8.32 10.09
C CYS A 113 12.36 -9.29 9.85
N ALA A 114 12.68 -9.56 8.58
CA ALA A 114 13.91 -10.20 8.17
C ALA A 114 15.04 -9.16 8.15
N PHE A 115 16.15 -9.48 8.80
CA PHE A 115 17.37 -8.66 8.82
C PHE A 115 18.09 -8.66 7.47
#